data_AF-A0A3B1A142-F1
#
_entry.id   AF-A0A3B1A142-F1
#
_cell.length_a   1.000
_cell.length_b   1.000
_cell.length_c   1.000
_cell.angle_alpha   90.00
_cell.angle_beta   90.00
_cell.angle_gamma   90.00
#
_symmetry.space_group_name_H-M   'P 1'
#
loop_
_entity.id
_entity.type
_entity.pdbx_description
1 polymer ?
#
loop_
_entity_poly.entity_id
_entity_poly.type
_entity_poly.pdbx_seq_one_letter_code
_entity_poly.pdbx_strand_id
1 'polypeptide(L)'
;MQFELSKEEKHRAKVPHEILLVNLIGNHILWFVAALGIAKSYWQPLALVPIVSVSILAYIFWRGSRSKQRDSWYVQAHWEICMARSRLFSYMLLFLLGVSLLGWIGYSYLGMMDIAVKAIIGGVGMLPVMVTVLILIVMESDALHQANNGTISDSYAKRSPPPDELVIVED
;
A
#
# COMPACT_ATOMS: atom_id res chain seq x y z
N MET A 1 12.35 20.56 -0.41
CA MET A 1 13.77 20.28 -0.07
C MET A 1 14.37 19.19 -0.94
N GLN A 2 15.50 19.46 -1.60
CA GLN A 2 16.32 18.54 -2.39
C GLN A 2 17.67 18.29 -1.71
N PHE A 3 18.11 17.04 -1.68
CA PHE A 3 19.37 16.62 -1.05
C PHE A 3 20.37 16.10 -2.07
N GLU A 4 21.65 16.39 -1.82
CA GLU A 4 22.75 15.75 -2.53
C GLU A 4 22.98 14.35 -1.95
N LEU A 5 22.54 13.32 -2.69
CA LEU A 5 22.57 11.93 -2.23
C LEU A 5 23.29 11.04 -3.22
N SER A 6 23.95 10.01 -2.70
CA SER A 6 24.55 8.97 -3.52
C SER A 6 23.48 8.24 -4.35
N LYS A 7 23.88 7.70 -5.52
CA LYS A 7 22.97 6.91 -6.38
C LYS A 7 22.41 5.69 -5.65
N GLU A 8 23.21 5.09 -4.77
CA GLU A 8 22.80 3.93 -3.98
C GLU A 8 21.70 4.29 -2.98
N GLU A 9 21.82 5.42 -2.28
CA GLU A 9 20.80 5.86 -1.34
C GLU A 9 19.48 6.20 -2.03
N LYS A 10 19.53 6.90 -3.17
CA LYS A 10 18.32 7.15 -3.97
C LYS A 10 17.68 5.85 -4.44
N HIS A 11 18.46 4.83 -4.79
CA HIS A 11 17.92 3.53 -5.15
C HIS A 11 17.24 2.84 -3.96
N ARG A 12 17.89 2.80 -2.79
CA ARG A 12 17.34 2.19 -1.57
C ARG A 12 16.06 2.89 -1.08
N ALA A 13 15.95 4.20 -1.27
CA ALA A 13 14.77 4.98 -0.92
C ALA A 13 13.53 4.65 -1.78
N LYS A 14 13.71 4.17 -3.02
CA LYS A 14 12.61 3.80 -3.92
C LYS A 14 11.97 2.45 -3.60
N VAL A 15 12.77 1.50 -3.12
CA VAL A 15 12.37 0.12 -2.84
C VAL A 15 11.01 0.01 -2.11
N PRO A 16 10.75 0.72 -1.00
CA PRO A 16 9.45 0.61 -0.32
C PRO A 16 8.26 1.00 -1.22
N HIS A 17 8.42 2.01 -2.06
CA HIS A 17 7.37 2.52 -2.96
C HIS A 17 7.13 1.56 -4.14
N GLU A 18 8.21 1.03 -4.73
CA GLU A 18 8.11 0.03 -5.80
C GLU A 18 7.39 -1.23 -5.32
N ILE A 19 7.71 -1.73 -4.12
CA ILE A 19 7.06 -2.90 -3.53
C ILE A 19 5.56 -2.64 -3.31
N LEU A 20 5.19 -1.46 -2.80
CA LEU A 20 3.79 -1.12 -2.59
C LEU A 20 3.04 -0.96 -3.92
N LEU A 21 3.64 -0.33 -4.93
CA LEU A 21 3.08 -0.21 -6.27
C LEU A 21 2.87 -1.57 -6.96
N VAL A 22 3.82 -2.51 -6.81
CA VAL A 22 3.66 -3.89 -7.31
C VAL A 22 2.49 -4.58 -6.62
N ASN A 23 2.28 -4.36 -5.32
CA ASN A 23 1.10 -4.89 -4.64
C ASN A 23 -0.20 -4.25 -5.17
N LEU A 24 -0.27 -2.92 -5.25
CA LEU A 24 -1.49 -2.20 -5.66
C LEU A 24 -1.85 -2.45 -7.13
N ILE A 25 -0.90 -2.28 -8.05
CA ILE A 25 -1.13 -2.44 -9.49
C ILE A 25 -1.04 -3.92 -9.88
N GLY A 26 0.08 -4.57 -9.55
CA GLY A 26 0.34 -5.94 -9.97
C GLY A 26 -0.64 -6.93 -9.35
N ASN A 27 -0.79 -6.93 -8.03
CA ASN A 27 -1.61 -7.90 -7.32
C ASN A 27 -3.11 -7.49 -7.27
N HIS A 28 -3.46 -6.25 -6.92
CA HIS A 28 -4.88 -5.85 -6.78
C HIS A 28 -5.58 -5.44 -8.07
N ILE A 29 -4.86 -4.98 -9.11
CA ILE A 29 -5.48 -4.63 -10.40
C ILE A 29 -5.25 -5.74 -11.43
N LEU A 30 -3.99 -5.96 -11.84
CA LEU A 30 -3.67 -6.83 -12.97
C LEU A 30 -3.99 -8.31 -12.67
N TRP A 31 -3.49 -8.84 -11.55
CA TRP A 31 -3.75 -10.22 -11.16
C TRP A 31 -5.23 -10.45 -10.85
N PHE A 32 -5.89 -9.53 -10.13
CA PHE A 32 -7.31 -9.67 -9.84
C PHE A 32 -8.18 -9.72 -11.12
N VAL A 33 -7.95 -8.82 -12.08
CA VAL A 33 -8.68 -8.81 -13.36
C VAL A 33 -8.39 -10.07 -14.17
N ALA A 34 -7.14 -10.52 -14.22
CA ALA A 34 -6.78 -11.79 -14.89
C ALA A 34 -7.46 -12.99 -14.22
N ALA A 35 -7.49 -13.02 -12.89
CA ALA A 35 -8.11 -14.07 -12.10
C ALA A 35 -9.63 -14.12 -12.28
N LEU A 36 -10.30 -12.97 -12.44
CA LEU A 36 -11.73 -12.89 -12.76
C LEU A 36 -12.07 -13.60 -14.08
N GLY A 37 -11.18 -13.55 -15.07
CA GLY A 37 -11.34 -14.24 -16.36
C GLY A 37 -11.44 -15.77 -16.23
N ILE A 38 -10.83 -16.34 -15.18
CA ILE A 38 -10.81 -17.79 -14.92
C ILE A 38 -11.58 -18.19 -13.65
N ALA A 39 -12.23 -17.24 -12.97
CA ALA A 39 -12.86 -17.44 -11.67
C ALA A 39 -13.93 -18.54 -11.64
N LYS A 40 -14.60 -18.79 -12.78
CA LYS A 40 -15.59 -19.87 -12.91
C LYS A 40 -14.96 -21.27 -12.87
N SER A 41 -13.70 -21.39 -13.29
CA SER A 41 -12.97 -22.67 -13.32
C SER A 41 -12.07 -22.85 -12.10
N TYR A 42 -11.42 -21.77 -11.67
CA TYR A 42 -10.48 -21.77 -10.54
C TYR A 42 -10.69 -20.55 -9.67
N TRP A 43 -11.08 -20.76 -8.42
CA TRP A 43 -11.31 -19.69 -7.44
C TRP A 43 -10.04 -19.35 -6.65
N GLN A 44 -9.05 -20.26 -6.60
CA GLN A 44 -7.81 -20.12 -5.85
C GLN A 44 -7.00 -18.88 -6.27
N PRO A 45 -6.89 -18.52 -7.57
CA PRO A 45 -6.20 -17.29 -7.98
C PRO A 45 -6.81 -16.00 -7.41
N LEU A 46 -8.13 -15.94 -7.20
CA LEU A 46 -8.76 -14.82 -6.50
C LEU A 46 -8.36 -14.77 -5.01
N ALA A 47 -8.33 -15.94 -4.36
CA ALA A 47 -7.97 -16.04 -2.94
C ALA A 47 -6.49 -15.70 -2.66
N LEU A 48 -5.61 -15.80 -3.67
CA LEU A 48 -4.20 -15.41 -3.54
C LEU A 48 -4.00 -13.90 -3.40
N VAL A 49 -4.89 -13.07 -3.96
CA VAL A 49 -4.78 -11.60 -3.90
C VAL A 49 -4.63 -11.09 -2.46
N PRO A 50 -5.54 -11.41 -1.51
CA PRO A 50 -5.38 -10.97 -0.13
C PRO A 50 -4.17 -11.60 0.57
N ILE A 51 -3.81 -12.85 0.26
CA ILE A 51 -2.67 -13.55 0.90
C ILE A 51 -1.35 -12.87 0.54
N VAL A 52 -1.13 -12.62 -0.75
CA VAL A 52 0.06 -11.92 -1.26
C VAL A 52 0.09 -10.51 -0.68
N SER A 53 -1.04 -9.82 -0.67
CA SER A 53 -1.14 -8.46 -0.13
C SER A 53 -0.76 -8.37 1.35
N VAL A 54 -1.30 -9.26 2.19
CA VAL A 54 -0.97 -9.29 3.62
C VAL A 54 0.51 -9.61 3.83
N SER A 55 1.07 -10.52 3.03
CA SER A 55 2.49 -10.87 3.10
C SER A 55 3.40 -9.68 2.76
N ILE A 56 3.08 -8.94 1.69
CA ILE A 56 3.82 -7.74 1.29
C ILE A 56 3.70 -6.64 2.35
N LEU A 57 2.50 -6.39 2.87
CA LEU A 57 2.29 -5.39 3.92
C LEU A 57 3.04 -5.75 5.20
N ALA A 58 3.02 -7.02 5.61
CA ALA A 58 3.80 -7.50 6.74
C ALA A 58 5.30 -7.27 6.54
N TYR A 59 5.80 -7.53 5.33
CA TYR A 59 7.19 -7.22 4.97
C TYR A 59 7.49 -5.72 5.06
N ILE A 60 6.62 -4.85 4.54
CA ILE A 60 6.79 -3.39 4.59
C ILE A 60 6.87 -2.90 6.03
N PHE A 61 5.94 -3.32 6.90
CA PHE A 61 5.95 -2.92 8.30
C PHE A 61 7.18 -3.45 9.05
N TRP A 62 7.56 -4.70 8.81
CA TRP A 62 8.73 -5.30 9.44
C TRP A 62 10.03 -4.61 9.00
N ARG A 63 10.24 -4.44 7.68
CA ARG A 63 11.45 -3.82 7.14
C ARG A 63 11.52 -2.33 7.47
N GLY A 64 10.40 -1.61 7.38
CA GLY A 64 10.35 -0.20 7.74
C GLY A 64 10.63 0.04 9.23
N SER A 65 10.17 -0.85 10.12
CA SER A 65 10.51 -0.78 11.55
C SER A 65 12.02 -0.98 11.80
N ARG A 66 12.69 -1.80 10.99
CA ARG A 66 14.14 -2.04 11.07
C ARG A 66 14.97 -0.93 10.43
N SER A 67 14.39 -0.12 9.54
CA SER A 67 15.09 0.97 8.85
C SER A 67 15.61 2.03 9.82
N LYS A 68 14.86 2.30 10.90
CA LYS A 68 15.22 3.27 11.95
C LYS A 68 16.58 3.04 12.64
N GLN A 69 17.11 1.83 12.56
CA GLN A 69 18.35 1.44 13.24
C GLN A 69 19.50 1.15 12.27
N ARG A 70 19.22 1.07 10.96
CA ARG A 70 20.16 0.49 9.98
C ARG A 70 20.41 1.36 8.76
N ASP A 71 19.49 2.24 8.41
CA ASP A 71 19.55 2.99 7.16
C ASP A 71 19.81 4.49 7.41
N SER A 72 20.24 5.19 6.38
CA SER A 72 20.37 6.65 6.42
C SER A 72 19.00 7.32 6.59
N TRP A 73 19.00 8.53 7.15
CA TRP A 73 17.76 9.27 7.43
C TRP A 73 16.85 9.39 6.20
N TYR A 74 17.41 9.63 5.01
CA TYR A 74 16.63 9.76 3.77
C TYR A 74 15.91 8.44 3.41
N VAL A 75 16.61 7.32 3.50
CA VAL A 75 16.03 6.00 3.24
C VAL A 75 14.96 5.68 4.28
N GLN A 76 15.24 5.94 5.57
CA GLN A 76 14.28 5.77 6.65
C GLN A 76 13.02 6.59 6.41
N ALA A 77 13.16 7.83 5.95
CA ALA A 77 12.03 8.71 5.70
C ALA A 77 11.05 8.13 4.68
N HIS A 78 11.56 7.59 3.57
CA HIS A 78 10.74 6.93 2.56
C HIS A 78 10.08 5.63 3.07
N TRP A 79 10.77 4.86 3.93
CA TRP A 79 10.15 3.74 4.63
C TRP A 79 9.00 4.18 5.54
N GLU A 80 9.15 5.26 6.29
CA GLU A 80 8.10 5.78 7.18
C GLU A 80 6.89 6.32 6.41
N ILE A 81 7.12 7.06 5.31
CA ILE A 81 6.07 7.54 4.42
C ILE A 81 5.28 6.35 3.84
N CYS A 82 5.98 5.34 3.30
CA CYS A 82 5.35 4.16 2.74
C CYS A 82 4.59 3.35 3.81
N MET A 83 5.13 3.21 5.03
CA MET A 83 4.44 2.54 6.15
C MET A 83 3.14 3.27 6.55
N ALA A 84 3.15 4.60 6.58
CA ALA A 84 1.95 5.38 6.92
C ALA A 84 0.83 5.15 5.91
N ARG A 85 1.16 5.09 4.60
CA ARG A 85 0.21 4.83 3.52
C ARG A 85 -0.23 3.36 3.47
N SER A 86 0.70 2.44 3.73
CA SER A 86 0.41 1.00 3.91
C SER A 86 -0.56 0.74 5.06
N ARG A 87 -0.57 1.59 6.10
CA ARG A 87 -1.55 1.52 7.20
C ARG A 87 -2.96 1.88 6.73
N LEU A 88 -3.12 2.92 5.92
CA LEU A 88 -4.41 3.24 5.30
C LEU A 88 -4.92 2.06 4.48
N PHE A 89 -4.06 1.46 3.67
CA PHE A 89 -4.44 0.29 2.87
C PHE A 89 -4.84 -0.91 3.74
N SER A 90 -4.09 -1.15 4.82
CA SER A 90 -4.40 -2.21 5.79
C SER A 90 -5.77 -2.01 6.44
N TYR A 91 -6.13 -0.77 6.80
CA TYR A 91 -7.46 -0.45 7.32
C TYR A 91 -8.57 -0.71 6.31
N MET A 92 -8.35 -0.41 5.03
CA MET A 92 -9.32 -0.71 3.97
C MET A 92 -9.50 -2.22 3.75
N LEU A 93 -8.43 -3.02 3.86
CA LEU A 93 -8.54 -4.48 3.81
C LEU A 93 -9.30 -5.02 5.02
N LEU A 94 -9.05 -4.49 6.22
CA LEU A 94 -9.81 -4.86 7.43
C LEU A 94 -11.28 -4.44 7.32
N PHE A 95 -11.56 -3.29 6.73
CA PHE A 95 -12.93 -2.86 6.43
C PHE A 95 -13.63 -3.83 5.49
N LEU A 96 -13.00 -4.22 4.38
CA LEU A 96 -13.56 -5.20 3.45
C LEU A 96 -13.78 -6.57 4.12
N LEU A 97 -12.84 -7.00 4.95
CA LEU A 97 -12.98 -8.22 5.74
C LEU A 97 -14.19 -8.11 6.69
N GLY A 98 -14.34 -6.98 7.38
CA GLY A 98 -15.49 -6.71 8.26
C GLY A 98 -16.82 -6.76 7.51
N VAL A 99 -16.94 -6.07 6.38
CA VAL A 99 -18.16 -6.11 5.53
C VAL A 99 -18.43 -7.54 5.04
N SER A 100 -17.40 -8.29 4.65
CA SER A 100 -17.53 -9.66 4.19
C SER A 100 -17.99 -10.60 5.31
N LEU A 101 -17.45 -10.46 6.52
CA LEU A 101 -17.86 -11.23 7.70
C LEU A 101 -19.31 -10.91 8.10
N LEU A 102 -19.69 -9.64 8.10
CA LEU A 102 -21.08 -9.23 8.37
C LEU A 102 -22.04 -9.77 7.30
N GLY A 103 -21.63 -9.74 6.04
CA GLY A 103 -22.38 -10.34 4.93
C GLY A 103 -22.57 -11.85 5.13
N TRP A 104 -21.50 -12.57 5.49
CA TRP A 104 -21.56 -14.00 5.77
C TRP A 104 -22.45 -14.34 6.97
N ILE A 105 -22.36 -13.57 8.05
CA ILE A 105 -23.23 -13.73 9.23
C ILE A 105 -24.68 -13.48 8.85
N GLY A 106 -24.99 -12.43 8.10
CA GLY A 106 -26.36 -12.15 7.73
C GLY A 106 -26.95 -13.14 6.72
N TYR A 107 -26.13 -13.71 5.84
CA TYR A 107 -26.56 -14.86 5.02
C TYR A 107 -26.87 -16.08 5.89
N SER A 108 -25.96 -16.44 6.79
CA SER A 108 -26.02 -17.70 7.53
C SER A 108 -27.05 -17.72 8.66
N TYR A 109 -27.24 -16.57 9.33
CA TYR A 109 -28.05 -16.49 10.56
C TYR A 109 -29.26 -15.57 10.46
N LEU A 110 -29.23 -14.55 9.58
CA LEU A 110 -30.33 -13.57 9.45
C LEU A 110 -31.24 -13.82 8.23
N GLY A 111 -30.94 -14.87 7.45
CA GLY A 111 -31.74 -15.24 6.27
C GLY A 111 -31.67 -14.23 5.12
N MET A 112 -30.61 -13.42 5.04
CA MET A 112 -30.43 -12.49 3.93
C MET A 112 -30.28 -13.23 2.60
N MET A 113 -30.83 -12.68 1.52
CA MET A 113 -30.68 -13.23 0.18
C MET A 113 -29.21 -13.18 -0.27
N ASP A 114 -28.73 -14.27 -0.88
CA ASP A 114 -27.35 -14.39 -1.39
C ASP A 114 -26.95 -13.23 -2.32
N ILE A 115 -27.85 -12.83 -3.22
CA ILE A 115 -27.63 -11.71 -4.14
C ILE A 115 -27.46 -10.39 -3.39
N ALA A 116 -28.25 -10.15 -2.34
CA ALA A 116 -28.15 -8.94 -1.53
C ALA A 116 -26.81 -8.88 -0.77
N VAL A 117 -26.37 -10.01 -0.22
CA VAL A 117 -25.08 -10.11 0.48
C VAL A 117 -23.91 -9.84 -0.48
N LYS A 118 -23.92 -10.46 -1.66
CA LYS A 118 -22.90 -10.22 -2.70
C LYS A 118 -22.89 -8.76 -3.15
N ALA A 119 -24.06 -8.14 -3.31
CA ALA A 119 -24.18 -6.73 -3.67
C ALA A 119 -23.62 -5.80 -2.58
N ILE A 120 -23.84 -6.10 -1.30
CA ILE A 120 -23.26 -5.35 -0.18
C ILE A 120 -21.73 -5.50 -0.16
N ILE A 121 -21.21 -6.72 -0.27
CA ILE A 121 -19.76 -6.97 -0.27
C ILE A 121 -19.09 -6.28 -1.46
N GLY A 122 -19.65 -6.40 -2.66
CA GLY A 122 -19.12 -5.75 -3.86
C GLY A 122 -19.26 -4.22 -3.81
N GLY A 123 -20.45 -3.72 -3.52
CA GLY A 123 -20.76 -2.29 -3.56
C GLY A 123 -20.19 -1.52 -2.37
N VAL A 124 -20.49 -1.95 -1.15
CA VAL A 124 -20.08 -1.25 0.08
C VAL A 124 -18.65 -1.62 0.47
N GLY A 125 -18.24 -2.86 0.26
CA GLY A 125 -16.89 -3.33 0.59
C GLY A 125 -15.88 -3.00 -0.50
N MET A 126 -16.03 -3.62 -1.68
CA MET A 126 -14.99 -3.63 -2.71
C MET A 126 -14.83 -2.29 -3.43
N LEU A 127 -15.91 -1.57 -3.75
CA LEU A 127 -15.78 -0.29 -4.48
C LEU A 127 -14.95 0.76 -3.72
N PRO A 128 -15.19 1.06 -2.41
CA PRO A 128 -14.36 2.02 -1.69
C PRO A 128 -12.89 1.59 -1.57
N VAL A 129 -12.62 0.28 -1.49
CA VAL A 129 -11.25 -0.26 -1.51
C VAL A 129 -10.58 0.05 -2.84
N MET A 130 -11.25 -0.21 -3.96
CA MET A 130 -10.68 0.06 -5.29
C MET A 130 -10.41 1.54 -5.53
N VAL A 131 -11.29 2.42 -5.08
CA VAL A 131 -11.04 3.88 -5.12
C VAL A 131 -9.82 4.25 -4.28
N THR A 132 -9.70 3.67 -3.09
CA THR A 132 -8.52 3.91 -2.23
C THR A 132 -7.23 3.39 -2.85
N VAL A 133 -7.27 2.22 -3.50
CA VAL A 133 -6.13 1.67 -4.26
C VAL A 133 -5.68 2.65 -5.33
N LEU A 134 -6.60 3.23 -6.10
CA LEU A 134 -6.27 4.21 -7.13
C LEU A 134 -5.60 5.47 -6.54
N ILE A 135 -6.16 6.00 -5.45
CA ILE A 135 -5.59 7.17 -4.75
C ILE A 135 -4.17 6.84 -4.26
N LEU A 136 -3.98 5.68 -3.64
CA LEU A 136 -2.68 5.24 -3.16
C LEU A 136 -1.67 5.06 -4.29
N ILE A 137 -2.08 4.53 -5.45
CA ILE A 137 -1.19 4.41 -6.62
C ILE A 137 -0.66 5.78 -7.05
N VAL A 138 -1.53 6.80 -7.12
CA VAL A 138 -1.11 8.15 -7.50
C VAL A 138 -0.13 8.72 -6.46
N MET A 139 -0.45 8.60 -5.17
CA MET A 139 0.40 9.07 -4.08
C MET A 139 1.76 8.36 -4.04
N GLU A 140 1.78 7.05 -4.28
CA GLU A 140 3.01 6.25 -4.30
C GLU A 140 3.87 6.54 -5.52
N SER A 141 3.25 6.77 -6.68
CA SER A 141 3.97 7.17 -7.89
C SER A 141 4.65 8.52 -7.71
N ASP A 142 3.99 9.47 -7.06
CA ASP A 142 4.57 10.76 -6.71
C ASP A 142 5.73 10.63 -5.71
N ALA A 143 5.55 9.83 -4.64
CA ALA A 143 6.65 9.60 -3.68
C ALA A 143 7.84 8.86 -4.29
N LEU A 144 7.60 7.95 -5.23
CA LEU A 144 8.65 7.30 -6.01
C LEU A 144 9.42 8.30 -6.87
N HIS A 145 8.72 9.27 -7.48
CA HIS A 145 9.34 10.35 -8.23
C HIS A 145 10.20 11.24 -7.31
N GLN A 146 9.70 11.59 -6.12
CA GLN A 146 10.47 12.33 -5.12
C GLN A 146 11.74 11.57 -4.68
N ALA A 147 11.61 10.27 -4.38
CA ALA A 147 12.72 9.39 -4.03
C ALA A 147 13.80 9.35 -5.12
N ASN A 148 13.37 9.37 -6.39
CA ASN A 148 14.27 9.39 -7.54
C ASN A 148 15.05 10.71 -7.66
N ASN A 149 14.39 11.83 -7.37
CA ASN A 149 14.99 13.14 -7.53
C ASN A 149 15.81 13.56 -6.29
N GLY A 150 15.72 12.80 -5.19
CA GLY A 150 16.38 13.17 -3.94
C GLY A 150 15.60 14.22 -3.15
N THR A 151 14.29 14.32 -3.39
CA THR A 151 13.42 15.28 -2.70
C THR A 151 12.57 14.58 -1.66
N ILE A 152 12.05 15.36 -0.72
CA ILE A 152 11.06 14.89 0.25
C ILE A 152 9.99 15.96 0.46
N SER A 153 8.77 15.56 0.82
CA SER A 153 7.70 16.49 1.13
C SER A 153 8.06 17.37 2.34
N ASP A 154 7.81 18.68 2.23
CA ASP A 154 8.11 19.64 3.31
C ASP A 154 7.36 19.34 4.60
N SER A 155 6.15 18.76 4.49
CA SER A 155 5.36 18.34 5.65
C SER A 155 6.08 17.27 6.48
N TYR A 156 6.78 16.35 5.81
CA TYR A 156 7.58 15.34 6.48
C TYR A 156 8.85 15.94 7.07
N ALA A 157 9.59 16.75 6.30
CA ALA A 157 10.82 17.40 6.76
C ALA A 157 10.60 18.26 8.01
N LYS A 158 9.44 18.90 8.16
CA LYS A 158 9.06 19.65 9.37
C LYS A 158 8.80 18.75 10.58
N ARG A 159 8.34 17.51 10.38
CA ARG A 159 8.03 16.55 11.46
C ARG A 159 9.23 15.74 11.89
N SER A 160 10.08 15.38 10.94
CA SER A 160 11.35 14.70 11.16
C SER A 160 12.42 15.51 10.42
N PRO A 161 13.14 16.41 11.09
CA PRO A 161 14.15 17.23 10.43
C PRO A 161 15.33 16.36 9.97
N PRO A 162 15.93 16.67 8.79
CA PRO A 162 17.16 16.04 8.37
C PRO A 162 18.30 16.37 9.35
N PRO A 163 19.26 15.45 9.58
CA PRO A 163 20.47 15.76 10.32
C PRO A 163 21.32 16.82 9.58
N ASP A 164 22.03 17.65 10.35
CA ASP A 164 22.82 18.80 9.87
C ASP A 164 23.94 18.42 8.86
N GLU A 165 24.29 17.14 8.78
CA GLU A 165 25.30 16.59 7.88
C GLU A 165 24.81 16.45 6.42
N LEU A 166 23.51 16.57 6.16
CA LEU A 166 22.95 16.47 4.81
C LEU A 166 22.99 17.81 4.09
N VAL A 167 23.66 17.85 2.93
CA VAL A 167 23.72 19.04 2.08
C VAL A 167 22.37 19.24 1.37
N ILE A 168 21.69 20.32 1.73
CA ILE A 168 20.47 20.78 1.08
C ILE A 168 20.87 21.61 -0.15
N VAL A 169 20.46 21.17 -1.33
CA VAL A 169 20.77 21.82 -2.61
C VAL A 169 19.73 22.90 -2.93
N GLU A 170 18.47 22.65 -2.58
CA GLU A 170 17.34 23.55 -2.82
C GLU A 170 16.28 23.32 -1.74
N ASP A 171 15.76 24.39 -1.14
CA ASP A 171 14.73 24.33 -0.08
C ASP A 171 13.33 24.06 -0.61
#